data_AF-A0A5S9F623-F1
#
_entry.id   AF-A0A5S9F623-F1
#
_cell.length_a   1.000
_cell.length_b   1.000
_cell.length_c   1.000
_cell.angle_alpha   90.00
_cell.angle_beta   90.00
_cell.angle_gamma   90.00
#
_symmetry.space_group_name_H-M   'P 1'
#
loop_
_entity.id
_entity.type
_entity.pdbx_description
1 polymer ?
#
loop_
_entity_poly.entity_id
_entity_poly.type
_entity_poly.pdbx_seq_one_letter_code
_entity_poly.pdbx_strand_id
1 'polypeptide(L)'
;MKWLIFVVAAFLCWGSYGPTIHTGQKALGKPPASALQVFICVGMAYFLVAVVLPLIVMQVKGMEFSFNKQGVTWGTLAGVLGALGAFFVILSFMNGGTPRYVMPLVFAGAPIVNVIVTMVTEPPQGDINPLMYVGFVMAAAGAGMVLYFKPH
;
A
#
# COMPACT_ATOMS: atom_id res chain seq x y z
N MET A 1 15.51 -18.42 3.13
CA MET A 1 14.44 -17.43 3.37
C MET A 1 14.62 -16.17 2.51
N LYS A 2 14.71 -16.31 1.18
CA LYS A 2 15.02 -15.16 0.30
C LYS A 2 13.89 -14.14 0.22
N TRP A 3 12.63 -14.52 0.46
CA TRP A 3 11.48 -13.63 0.32
C TRP A 3 11.42 -12.51 1.38
N LEU A 4 12.03 -12.71 2.55
CA LEU A 4 12.07 -11.72 3.63
C LEU A 4 12.79 -10.43 3.21
N ILE A 5 13.80 -10.51 2.34
CA ILE A 5 14.49 -9.31 1.84
C ILE A 5 13.54 -8.42 1.03
N PHE A 6 12.61 -9.02 0.30
CA PHE A 6 11.62 -8.28 -0.49
C PHE A 6 10.53 -7.68 0.40
N VAL A 7 10.19 -8.34 1.51
CA VAL A 7 9.32 -7.75 2.53
C VAL A 7 9.97 -6.52 3.15
N VAL A 8 11.27 -6.60 3.47
CA VAL A 8 12.04 -5.46 3.97
C VAL A 8 12.05 -4.31 2.96
N ALA A 9 12.39 -4.60 1.71
CA ALA A 9 12.33 -3.61 0.66
C ALA A 9 10.93 -2.99 0.51
N ALA A 10 9.88 -3.82 0.58
CA ALA A 10 8.50 -3.37 0.43
C ALA A 10 8.09 -2.38 1.53
N PHE A 11 8.35 -2.69 2.81
CA PHE A 11 7.99 -1.75 3.87
C PHE A 11 8.88 -0.50 3.89
N LEU A 12 10.13 -0.57 3.41
CA LEU A 12 10.98 0.62 3.25
C LEU A 12 10.42 1.56 2.17
N CYS A 13 10.03 1.01 1.02
CA CYS A 13 9.38 1.77 -0.06
C CYS A 13 8.05 2.38 0.39
N TRP A 14 7.17 1.58 0.99
CA TRP A 14 5.87 2.04 1.47
C TRP A 14 5.96 2.99 2.68
N GLY A 15 6.94 2.79 3.57
CA GLY A 15 7.19 3.68 4.71
C GLY A 15 7.71 5.06 4.28
N SER A 16 8.54 5.11 3.23
CA SER A 16 9.05 6.36 2.66
C SER A 16 8.08 7.07 1.69
N TYR A 17 7.04 6.37 1.22
CA TYR A 17 6.04 6.87 0.27
C TYR A 17 5.30 8.12 0.77
N GLY A 18 4.76 8.10 1.99
CA GLY A 18 4.03 9.26 2.54
C GLY A 18 4.88 10.53 2.66
N PRO A 19 6.07 10.48 3.30
CA PRO A 19 6.98 11.62 3.39
C PRO A 19 7.40 12.18 2.02
N THR A 20 7.69 11.33 1.04
CA THR A 20 8.12 11.75 -0.30
C THR A 20 6.98 12.41 -1.08
N ILE A 21 5.76 11.88 -1.00
CA ILE A 21 4.56 12.56 -1.54
C ILE A 21 4.39 13.93 -0.93
N HIS A 22 4.40 14.00 0.41
CA HIS A 22 4.15 15.26 1.10
C HIS A 22 5.21 16.32 0.77
N THR A 23 6.46 15.89 0.57
CA THR A 23 7.55 16.75 0.10
C THR A 23 7.32 17.21 -1.33
N GLY A 24 6.95 16.30 -2.24
CA GLY A 24 6.61 16.65 -3.62
C GLY A 24 5.42 17.63 -3.71
N GLN A 25 4.40 17.44 -2.87
CA GLN A 25 3.23 18.32 -2.81
C GLN A 25 3.62 19.74 -2.43
N LYS A 26 4.50 19.88 -1.41
CA LYS A 26 5.03 21.19 -1.00
C LYS A 26 5.88 21.84 -2.07
N ALA A 27 6.69 21.05 -2.79
CA ALA A 27 7.55 21.56 -3.86
C ALA A 27 6.74 22.04 -5.08
N LEU A 28 5.63 21.37 -5.42
CA LEU A 28 4.76 21.75 -6.54
C LEU A 28 3.78 22.90 -6.21
N GLY A 29 3.60 23.23 -4.92
CA GLY A 29 2.81 24.39 -4.48
C GLY A 29 1.82 24.06 -3.37
N LYS A 30 0.64 24.68 -3.41
CA LYS A 30 -0.39 24.50 -2.38
C LYS A 30 -1.46 23.47 -2.84
N PRO A 31 -1.92 22.58 -1.94
CA PRO A 31 -3.11 21.77 -2.21
C PRO A 31 -4.33 22.67 -2.42
N PRO A 32 -5.34 22.24 -3.21
CA PRO A 32 -5.56 20.86 -3.65
C PRO A 32 -4.83 20.46 -4.94
N ALA A 33 -4.44 21.42 -5.79
CA ALA A 33 -3.86 21.13 -7.10
C ALA A 33 -2.56 20.33 -6.99
N SER A 34 -1.64 20.70 -6.09
CA SER A 34 -0.36 19.99 -5.94
C SER A 34 -0.52 18.54 -5.49
N ALA A 35 -1.59 18.20 -4.78
CA ALA A 35 -1.89 16.84 -4.37
C ALA A 35 -2.20 15.93 -5.57
N LEU A 36 -3.06 16.40 -6.47
CA LEU A 36 -3.41 15.67 -7.68
C LEU A 36 -2.25 15.63 -8.69
N GLN A 37 -1.46 16.71 -8.79
CA GLN A 37 -0.26 16.74 -9.63
C GLN A 37 0.76 15.69 -9.18
N VAL A 38 1.04 15.56 -7.88
CA VAL A 38 1.90 14.48 -7.36
C VAL A 38 1.28 13.11 -7.67
N PHE A 39 -0.04 12.95 -7.55
CA PHE A 39 -0.68 11.68 -7.86
C PHE A 39 -0.54 11.28 -9.33
N ILE A 40 -0.55 12.24 -10.27
CA ILE A 40 -0.22 11.98 -11.68
C ILE A 40 1.22 11.45 -11.81
N CYS A 41 2.19 12.06 -11.11
CA CYS A 41 3.56 11.56 -11.08
C CYS A 41 3.66 10.13 -10.52
N VAL A 42 2.91 9.82 -9.45
CA VAL A 42 2.81 8.47 -8.90
C VAL A 42 2.23 7.49 -9.93
N GLY A 43 1.17 7.86 -10.63
CA GLY A 43 0.54 7.04 -11.67
C GLY A 43 1.51 6.71 -12.82
N MET A 44 2.29 7.70 -13.28
CA MET A 44 3.33 7.45 -14.28
C MET A 44 4.41 6.48 -13.77
N ALA A 45 4.85 6.64 -12.52
CA ALA A 45 5.82 5.72 -11.92
C ALA A 45 5.25 4.29 -11.78
N TYR A 46 3.97 4.15 -11.44
CA TYR A 46 3.29 2.86 -11.39
C TYR A 46 3.24 2.19 -12.76
N PHE A 47 2.97 2.93 -13.83
CA PHE A 47 3.02 2.37 -15.18
C PHE A 47 4.42 1.83 -15.52
N LEU A 48 5.48 2.61 -15.23
CA LEU A 48 6.86 2.17 -15.48
C LEU A 48 7.22 0.91 -14.68
N VAL A 49 6.87 0.85 -13.40
CA VAL A 49 7.26 -0.25 -12.50
C VAL A 49 6.35 -1.47 -12.64
N ALA A 50 5.05 -1.30 -12.85
CA ALA A 50 4.08 -2.39 -12.88
C ALA A 50 3.80 -2.93 -14.29
N VAL A 51 4.13 -2.17 -15.34
CA VAL A 51 3.94 -2.60 -16.74
C VAL A 51 5.29 -2.76 -17.42
N VAL A 52 6.08 -1.69 -17.53
CA VAL A 52 7.31 -1.73 -18.35
C VAL A 52 8.36 -2.68 -17.77
N LEU A 53 8.63 -2.60 -16.46
CA LEU A 53 9.66 -3.42 -15.83
C LEU A 53 9.36 -4.94 -15.91
N PRO A 54 8.14 -5.44 -15.58
CA PRO A 54 7.81 -6.86 -15.74
C PRO A 54 7.91 -7.35 -17.19
N LEU A 55 7.48 -6.55 -18.17
CA LEU A 55 7.60 -6.91 -19.59
C LEU A 55 9.07 -7.13 -19.98
N ILE A 56 9.97 -6.21 -19.58
CA ILE A 56 11.41 -6.35 -19.81
C ILE A 56 11.94 -7.61 -19.13
N VAL A 57 11.59 -7.84 -17.86
CA VAL A 57 12.07 -9.01 -17.10
C VAL A 57 11.60 -10.32 -17.74
N MET A 58 10.34 -10.40 -18.16
CA MET A 58 9.79 -11.56 -18.86
C MET A 58 10.53 -11.81 -20.18
N GLN A 59 10.74 -10.76 -20.98
CA GLN A 59 11.44 -10.87 -22.25
C GLN A 59 12.90 -11.31 -22.08
N VAL A 60 13.65 -10.68 -21.18
CA VAL A 60 15.07 -11.00 -20.93
C VAL A 60 15.24 -12.43 -20.38
N LYS A 61 14.27 -12.93 -19.61
CA LYS A 61 14.30 -14.28 -19.06
C LYS A 61 13.63 -15.35 -19.94
N GLY A 62 13.09 -14.97 -21.10
CA GLY A 62 12.38 -15.89 -21.98
C GLY A 62 11.13 -16.50 -21.36
N MET A 63 10.42 -15.76 -20.50
CA MET A 63 9.19 -16.22 -19.85
C MET A 63 7.99 -16.11 -20.80
N GLU A 64 7.05 -17.05 -20.71
CA GLU A 64 5.85 -17.05 -21.56
C GLU A 64 4.91 -15.89 -21.23
N PHE A 65 4.37 -15.25 -22.28
CA PHE A 65 3.33 -14.21 -22.19
C PHE A 65 1.93 -14.83 -22.32
N SER A 66 1.64 -15.82 -21.47
CA SER A 66 0.33 -16.49 -21.44
C SER A 66 -0.53 -15.94 -20.32
N PHE A 67 -1.65 -15.29 -20.68
CA PHE A 67 -2.58 -14.68 -19.74
C PHE A 67 -3.96 -15.35 -19.84
N ASN A 68 -4.43 -15.91 -18.72
CA ASN A 68 -5.78 -16.47 -18.64
C ASN A 68 -6.78 -15.43 -18.10
N LYS A 69 -8.07 -15.56 -18.46
CA LYS A 69 -9.12 -14.59 -18.12
C LYS A 69 -9.28 -14.37 -16.60
N GLN A 70 -9.16 -15.43 -15.81
CA GLN A 70 -9.33 -15.35 -14.36
C GLN A 70 -8.16 -14.59 -13.72
N GLY A 71 -6.92 -14.89 -14.11
CA GLY A 71 -5.73 -14.20 -13.64
C GLY A 71 -5.71 -12.73 -14.03
N VAL A 72 -6.11 -12.39 -15.26
CA VAL A 72 -6.23 -10.99 -15.70
C VAL A 72 -7.27 -10.24 -14.88
N THR A 73 -8.43 -10.85 -14.60
CA THR A 73 -9.48 -10.22 -13.79
C THR A 73 -9.00 -9.91 -12.38
N TRP A 74 -8.46 -10.90 -11.66
CA TRP A 74 -7.97 -10.71 -10.30
C TRP A 74 -6.76 -9.78 -10.23
N GLY A 75 -5.83 -9.88 -11.19
CA GLY A 75 -4.71 -8.95 -11.29
C GLY A 75 -5.15 -7.51 -11.51
N THR A 76 -6.17 -7.29 -12.34
CA THR A 76 -6.74 -5.96 -12.59
C THR A 76 -7.42 -5.41 -11.34
N LEU A 77 -8.23 -6.23 -10.66
CA LEU A 77 -8.87 -5.83 -9.40
C LEU A 77 -7.85 -5.47 -8.32
N ALA A 78 -6.78 -6.26 -8.18
CA ALA A 78 -5.68 -5.96 -7.27
C ALA A 78 -5.00 -4.61 -7.62
N GLY A 79 -4.77 -4.34 -8.91
CA GLY A 79 -4.24 -3.07 -9.39
C GLY A 79 -5.14 -1.87 -9.07
N VAL A 80 -6.46 -2.01 -9.27
CA VAL A 80 -7.45 -0.98 -8.92
C VAL A 80 -7.45 -0.69 -7.42
N LEU A 81 -7.47 -1.73 -6.57
CA LEU A 81 -7.43 -1.57 -5.12
C LEU A 81 -6.14 -0.85 -4.66
N GLY A 82 -4.99 -1.20 -5.24
CA GLY A 82 -3.72 -0.54 -4.95
C GLY A 82 -3.71 0.94 -5.37
N ALA A 83 -4.21 1.25 -6.56
CA ALA A 83 -4.31 2.62 -7.06
C ALA A 83 -5.29 3.47 -6.24
N LEU A 84 -6.44 2.91 -5.86
CA LEU A 84 -7.41 3.58 -4.99
C LEU A 84 -6.84 3.84 -3.59
N GLY A 85 -6.11 2.88 -3.01
CA GLY A 85 -5.43 3.07 -1.73
C GLY A 85 -4.47 4.26 -1.76
N ALA A 86 -3.63 4.34 -2.79
CA ALA A 86 -2.74 5.48 -3.02
C ALA A 86 -3.52 6.80 -3.21
N PHE A 87 -4.62 6.77 -3.95
CA PHE A 87 -5.48 7.93 -4.15
C PHE A 87 -6.08 8.45 -2.84
N PHE A 88 -6.55 7.57 -1.95
CA PHE A 88 -7.08 7.98 -0.64
C PHE A 88 -6.00 8.51 0.31
N VAL A 89 -4.75 8.05 0.20
CA VAL A 89 -3.62 8.68 0.91
C VAL A 89 -3.41 10.12 0.42
N ILE A 90 -3.45 10.35 -0.89
CA ILE A 90 -3.34 11.68 -1.48
C ILE A 90 -4.50 12.57 -1.01
N LEU A 91 -5.73 12.09 -1.05
CA LEU A 91 -6.90 12.82 -0.55
C LEU A 91 -6.77 13.15 0.94
N SER A 92 -6.21 12.24 1.74
CA SER A 92 -5.96 12.49 3.17
C SER A 92 -4.98 13.64 3.37
N PHE A 93 -3.89 13.70 2.61
CA PHE A 93 -2.95 14.83 2.65
C PHE A 93 -3.55 16.13 2.11
N MET A 94 -4.38 16.03 1.06
CA MET A 94 -5.10 17.16 0.48
C MET A 94 -6.04 17.81 1.50
N ASN A 95 -6.56 17.02 2.45
CA ASN A 95 -7.43 17.46 3.54
C ASN A 95 -6.68 17.69 4.87
N GLY A 96 -5.38 18.02 4.81
CA GLY A 96 -4.59 18.44 5.99
C GLY A 96 -3.95 17.30 6.78
N GLY A 97 -4.11 16.05 6.34
CA GLY A 97 -3.37 14.93 6.89
C GLY A 97 -1.86 15.10 6.69
N THR A 98 -1.06 14.61 7.63
CA THR A 98 0.40 14.58 7.52
C THR A 98 0.90 13.14 7.48
N PRO A 99 2.06 12.87 6.86
CA PRO A 99 2.63 11.52 6.82
C PRO A 99 2.80 10.88 8.19
N ARG A 100 3.04 11.69 9.23
CA ARG A 100 3.22 11.25 10.63
C ARG A 100 1.98 10.55 11.18
N TYR A 101 0.78 10.88 10.70
CA TYR A 101 -0.48 10.31 11.20
C TYR A 101 -1.16 9.41 10.19
N VAL A 102 -1.25 9.83 8.92
CA VAL A 102 -1.95 9.07 7.88
C VAL A 102 -1.25 7.73 7.62
N MET A 103 0.07 7.73 7.49
CA MET A 103 0.78 6.49 7.12
C MET A 103 0.70 5.43 8.22
N PRO A 104 0.97 5.72 9.51
CA PRO A 104 0.79 4.72 10.56
C PRO A 104 -0.64 4.19 10.67
N LEU A 105 -1.66 5.05 10.47
CA LEU A 105 -3.05 4.59 10.47
C LEU A 105 -3.35 3.61 9.33
N VAL A 106 -2.91 3.93 8.11
CA VAL A 106 -3.08 3.04 6.96
C VAL A 106 -2.34 1.73 7.19
N PHE A 107 -1.10 1.76 7.68
CA PHE A 107 -0.31 0.54 7.90
C PHE A 107 -0.71 -0.27 9.12
N ALA A 108 -1.46 0.29 10.07
CA ALA A 108 -2.05 -0.48 11.15
C ALA A 108 -3.41 -1.09 10.75
N GLY A 109 -4.21 -0.37 9.97
CA GLY A 109 -5.51 -0.85 9.51
C GLY A 109 -5.42 -1.87 8.37
N ALA A 110 -4.52 -1.66 7.40
CA ALA A 110 -4.41 -2.52 6.22
C ALA A 110 -4.12 -4.01 6.55
N PRO A 111 -3.24 -4.36 7.51
CA PRO A 111 -3.05 -5.75 7.91
C PRO A 111 -4.31 -6.39 8.49
N ILE A 112 -5.10 -5.66 9.29
CA ILE A 112 -6.34 -6.17 9.87
C ILE A 112 -7.35 -6.49 8.76
N VAL A 113 -7.54 -5.56 7.82
CA VAL A 113 -8.41 -5.77 6.66
C VAL A 113 -7.91 -6.93 5.80
N ASN A 114 -6.60 -7.02 5.54
CA ASN A 114 -6.01 -8.11 4.78
C ASN A 114 -6.35 -9.47 5.40
N VAL A 115 -6.09 -9.65 6.70
CA VAL A 115 -6.35 -10.94 7.34
C VAL A 115 -7.84 -11.28 7.36
N ILE A 116 -8.74 -10.30 7.59
CA ILE A 116 -10.18 -10.54 7.49
C ILE A 116 -10.58 -11.01 6.09
N VAL A 117 -10.14 -10.28 5.05
CA VAL A 117 -10.46 -10.64 3.66
C VAL A 117 -9.91 -12.03 3.34
N THR A 118 -8.65 -12.31 3.71
CA THR A 118 -8.04 -13.62 3.50
C THR A 118 -8.78 -14.73 4.25
N MET A 119 -9.20 -14.53 5.50
CA MET A 119 -9.98 -15.52 6.24
C MET A 119 -11.34 -15.81 5.60
N VAL A 120 -11.94 -14.82 4.94
CA VAL A 120 -13.22 -14.99 4.23
C VAL A 120 -13.03 -15.67 2.88
N THR A 121 -11.98 -15.30 2.13
CA THR A 121 -11.74 -15.84 0.78
C THR A 121 -11.03 -17.18 0.79
N GLU A 122 -10.17 -17.41 1.77
CA GLU A 122 -9.37 -18.61 1.97
C GLU A 122 -9.51 -19.07 3.43
N PRO A 123 -10.67 -19.68 3.81
CA PRO A 123 -10.93 -20.06 5.19
C PRO A 123 -9.86 -21.02 5.73
N PRO A 124 -9.33 -20.78 6.94
CA PRO A 124 -8.32 -21.64 7.53
C PRO A 124 -8.85 -23.05 7.72
N GLN A 125 -8.04 -24.05 7.36
CA GLN A 125 -8.42 -25.47 7.45
C GLN A 125 -8.25 -26.08 8.86
N GLY A 126 -7.96 -25.25 9.87
CA GLY A 126 -7.74 -25.69 11.25
C GLY A 126 -7.97 -24.57 12.26
N ASP A 127 -7.72 -24.88 13.53
CA ASP A 127 -8.00 -23.96 14.64
C ASP A 127 -7.17 -22.68 14.54
N ILE A 128 -7.85 -21.54 14.61
CA ILE A 128 -7.22 -20.22 14.65
C ILE A 128 -6.65 -20.02 16.05
N ASN A 129 -5.32 -19.87 16.15
CA ASN A 129 -4.68 -19.57 17.43
C ASN A 129 -5.23 -18.22 17.98
N PRO A 130 -5.78 -18.19 19.20
CA PRO A 130 -6.34 -16.97 19.78
C PRO A 130 -5.36 -15.79 19.86
N LEU A 131 -4.05 -16.04 19.89
CA LEU A 131 -3.01 -15.01 19.87
C LEU A 131 -3.03 -14.15 18.59
N MET A 132 -3.59 -14.65 17.49
CA MET A 132 -3.78 -13.86 16.27
C MET A 132 -4.69 -12.64 16.53
N TYR A 133 -5.78 -12.83 17.27
CA TYR A 133 -6.70 -11.75 17.61
C TYR A 133 -6.06 -10.74 18.58
N VAL A 134 -5.22 -11.22 19.50
CA VAL A 134 -4.39 -10.35 20.35
C VAL A 134 -3.48 -9.47 19.49
N GLY A 135 -2.88 -10.04 18.44
CA GLY A 135 -2.10 -9.30 17.45
C GLY A 135 -2.87 -8.13 16.80
N PHE A 136 -4.15 -8.32 16.45
CA PHE A 136 -4.99 -7.24 15.90
C PHE A 136 -5.25 -6.15 16.93
N VAL A 137 -5.55 -6.52 18.17
CA VAL A 137 -5.76 -5.55 19.26
C VAL A 137 -4.49 -4.75 19.50
N MET A 138 -3.32 -5.40 19.49
CA MET A 138 -2.03 -4.72 19.63
C MET A 138 -1.72 -3.79 18.45
N ALA A 139 -2.02 -4.19 17.21
CA ALA A 139 -1.86 -3.33 16.03
C ALA A 139 -2.76 -2.09 16.10
N ALA A 140 -4.04 -2.28 16.45
CA ALA A 140 -5.00 -1.19 16.63
C ALA A 140 -4.61 -0.26 17.79
N ALA A 141 -4.16 -0.82 18.93
CA ALA A 141 -3.66 -0.04 20.06
C ALA A 141 -2.40 0.75 19.70
N GLY A 142 -1.47 0.15 18.95
CA GLY A 142 -0.29 0.82 18.40
C GLY A 142 -0.66 2.03 17.55
N ALA A 143 -1.63 1.88 16.64
CA ALA A 143 -2.16 2.98 15.84
C ALA A 143 -2.78 4.09 16.70
N GLY A 144 -3.59 3.70 17.70
CA GLY A 144 -4.23 4.62 18.64
C GLY A 144 -3.22 5.43 19.46
N MET A 145 -2.14 4.79 19.93
CA MET A 145 -1.07 5.48 20.64
C MET A 145 -0.36 6.53 19.77
N VAL A 146 -0.11 6.22 18.49
CA VAL A 146 0.50 7.19 17.54
C VAL A 146 -0.38 8.43 17.37
N LEU A 147 -1.71 8.27 17.35
CA LEU A 147 -2.64 9.41 17.27
C LEU A 147 -2.74 10.18 18.59
N TYR A 148 -2.78 9.46 19.71
CA TYR A 148 -2.98 10.05 21.02
C TYR A 148 -1.76 10.85 21.49
N PHE A 149 -0.55 10.29 21.31
CA PHE A 149 0.71 10.93 21.72
C PHE A 149 1.36 11.75 20.61
N LYS A 150 0.54 12.32 19.72
CA LYS A 150 1.03 13.19 18.65
C LYS A 150 1.72 14.43 19.25
N PRO A 151 2.98 14.73 18.87
CA PRO A 151 3.64 15.93 19.39
C PRO A 151 2.95 17.18 18.84
N HIS A 152 2.58 18.09 19.75
CA HIS A 152 1.96 19.39 19.47
C HIS A 152 2.90 20.31 18.68
#